data_AF-A0A2V8SPW2-F1
#
_entry.id   AF-A0A2V8SPW2-F1
#
_cell.length_a   1.000
_cell.length_b   1.000
_cell.length_c   1.000
_cell.angle_alpha   90.00
_cell.angle_beta   90.00
_cell.angle_gamma   90.00
#
_symmetry.space_group_name_H-M   'P 1'
#
loop_
_entity.id
_entity.type
_entity.pdbx_description
1 polymer ?
#
loop_
_entity_poly.entity_id
_entity_poly.type
_entity_poly.pdbx_seq_one_letter_code
_entity_poly.pdbx_strand_id
1 'polypeptide(L)'
;MAITESRMSVRGEQKEPVTPANGSIFRQIEPSKASVKRPETRLGDKIMNKRDLKSADNKDQIESSPTPDRDNVLEFSATLRELKKQVDPTLVKQREGWRDRNGNVRMVEYVEWHTVADILDEAAPNWAHTVKDIRQIGDLMTVTVAITIDGVTREGIGTGPAQSEIGIKKAEHDALKRAAVKFGIARELYKKESDAIENETAVTNNGVQDFPTDPIARSLGELVTAKQLGMIRAIAREANIDPDEECNNVMRCSTDELSKRAASSLIEHLQSIKLPLRRVS
;
A
#
# COMPACT_ATOMS: atom_id res chain seq x y z
N MET A 1 29.47 -6.61 -74.09
CA MET A 1 28.24 -5.82 -74.28
C MET A 1 27.73 -5.47 -72.89
N ALA A 2 28.14 -4.30 -72.37
CA ALA A 2 27.27 -3.13 -72.06
C ALA A 2 26.36 -3.40 -70.84
N ILE A 3 26.72 -3.02 -69.60
CA ILE A 3 26.72 -1.66 -68.98
C ILE A 3 25.44 -0.88 -69.25
N THR A 4 24.60 -0.70 -68.23
CA THR A 4 24.09 0.63 -67.81
C THR A 4 23.39 0.61 -66.45
N GLU A 5 23.98 1.35 -65.50
CA GLU A 5 23.29 2.02 -64.40
C GLU A 5 22.52 3.26 -64.92
N SER A 6 21.42 3.64 -64.26
CA SER A 6 21.04 5.05 -63.97
C SER A 6 19.79 5.07 -63.09
N ARG A 7 19.83 5.56 -61.85
CA ARG A 7 19.92 6.94 -61.33
C ARG A 7 18.58 7.72 -61.31
N MET A 8 18.26 8.16 -60.09
CA MET A 8 17.55 9.40 -59.66
C MET A 8 16.03 9.50 -59.80
N SER A 9 15.34 9.76 -58.68
CA SER A 9 14.90 11.14 -58.36
C SER A 9 14.28 11.27 -56.95
N VAL A 10 14.56 12.41 -56.34
CA VAL A 10 14.19 12.89 -54.99
C VAL A 10 12.91 13.71 -55.07
N ARG A 11 12.00 13.56 -54.10
CA ARG A 11 11.02 14.54 -53.57
C ARG A 11 10.38 13.86 -52.33
N GLY A 12 10.40 14.36 -51.10
CA GLY A 12 10.50 15.73 -50.63
C GLY A 12 9.10 16.33 -50.48
N GLU A 13 8.38 16.01 -49.40
CA GLU A 13 7.28 16.84 -48.90
C GLU A 13 7.01 16.59 -47.41
N GLN A 14 7.42 17.57 -46.61
CA GLN A 14 6.93 17.86 -45.26
C GLN A 14 5.68 18.75 -45.38
N LYS A 15 4.70 18.55 -44.50
CA LYS A 15 3.73 19.52 -43.91
C LYS A 15 2.60 18.72 -43.26
N GLU A 16 2.01 19.03 -42.12
CA GLU A 16 2.28 19.86 -40.94
C GLU A 16 1.14 19.49 -39.93
N PRO A 17 1.24 19.87 -38.65
CA PRO A 17 0.44 19.31 -37.56
C PRO A 17 -0.97 19.90 -37.45
N VAL A 18 -1.88 19.09 -36.90
CA VAL A 18 -3.26 19.45 -36.59
C VAL A 18 -3.32 20.29 -35.31
N THR A 19 -3.77 21.54 -35.44
CA THR A 19 -4.08 22.46 -34.34
C THR A 19 -5.41 22.08 -33.66
N PRO A 20 -5.54 22.20 -32.32
CA PRO A 20 -6.85 22.23 -31.66
C PRO A 20 -7.35 23.67 -31.52
N ALA A 21 -8.64 23.88 -31.76
CA ALA A 21 -9.31 25.16 -31.55
C ALA A 21 -10.25 25.10 -30.33
N ASN A 22 -10.35 26.26 -29.67
CA ASN A 22 -11.30 26.70 -28.64
C ASN A 22 -10.91 26.31 -27.19
N GLY A 23 -10.63 27.21 -26.26
CA GLY A 23 -10.94 28.64 -26.17
C GLY A 23 -11.85 28.87 -24.96
N SER A 24 -11.29 29.14 -23.78
CA SER A 24 -12.04 29.74 -22.67
C SER A 24 -11.12 30.55 -21.74
N ILE A 25 -11.16 31.85 -22.00
CA ILE A 25 -11.02 33.02 -21.12
C ILE A 25 -10.80 32.69 -19.64
N PHE A 26 -9.61 33.04 -19.11
CA PHE A 26 -9.45 33.34 -17.69
C PHE A 26 -8.58 34.58 -17.50
N ARG A 27 -9.17 35.57 -16.81
CA ARG A 27 -8.59 36.86 -16.45
C ARG A 27 -7.36 36.69 -15.57
N GLN A 28 -6.30 37.42 -15.92
CA GLN A 28 -5.20 37.73 -15.01
C GLN A 28 -5.73 38.58 -13.84
N ILE A 29 -5.43 38.15 -12.61
CA ILE A 29 -5.53 38.96 -11.41
C ILE A 29 -4.10 39.04 -10.85
N GLU A 30 -3.54 40.25 -10.87
CA GLU A 30 -2.27 40.57 -10.24
C GLU A 30 -2.40 40.52 -8.70
N PRO A 31 -1.38 40.03 -7.95
CA PRO A 31 -1.37 40.16 -6.51
C PRO A 31 -0.95 41.58 -6.10
N SER A 32 -1.89 42.34 -5.56
CA SER A 32 -1.64 43.63 -4.93
C SER A 32 -0.85 43.46 -3.62
N LYS A 33 0.23 44.23 -3.51
CA LYS A 33 1.05 44.36 -2.31
C LYS A 33 0.25 45.06 -1.21
N ALA A 34 -0.09 44.34 -0.14
CA ALA A 34 -0.59 44.95 1.09
C ALA A 34 0.41 44.69 2.23
N SER A 35 1.19 45.73 2.53
CA SER A 35 2.08 45.85 3.66
C SER A 35 1.27 45.99 4.94
N VAL A 36 1.29 44.97 5.80
CA VAL A 36 0.68 45.03 7.14
C VAL A 36 1.75 45.49 8.12
N LYS A 37 1.64 46.76 8.52
CA LYS A 37 2.41 47.38 9.59
C LYS A 37 1.99 46.80 10.94
N ARG A 38 2.95 46.26 11.69
CA ARG A 38 2.84 46.02 13.15
C ARG A 38 2.74 47.36 13.88
N PRO A 39 1.82 47.54 14.84
CA PRO A 39 2.00 48.53 15.88
C PRO A 39 2.76 47.91 17.06
N GLU A 40 3.96 48.43 17.30
CA GLU A 40 4.62 48.36 18.60
C GLU A 40 3.82 49.24 19.58
N THR A 41 3.46 48.69 20.73
CA THR A 41 3.12 49.48 21.92
C THR A 41 4.04 49.06 23.06
N ARG A 42 5.00 49.93 23.35
CA ARG A 42 5.71 50.03 24.64
C ARG A 42 4.95 51.02 25.51
N LEU A 43 4.55 50.59 26.70
CA LEU A 43 4.35 51.38 27.94
C LEU A 43 3.83 50.33 28.94
N GLY A 44 4.54 49.89 29.96
CA GLY A 44 5.31 50.67 30.92
C GLY A 44 4.48 50.71 32.18
N ASP A 45 4.57 49.68 33.03
CA ASP A 45 3.94 49.72 34.34
C ASP A 45 4.88 49.28 35.46
N LYS A 46 4.85 50.12 36.48
CA LYS A 46 5.72 50.23 37.63
C LYS A 46 5.53 49.08 38.59
N ILE A 47 6.66 48.58 39.06
CA ILE A 47 6.83 47.85 40.31
C ILE A 47 6.48 48.79 41.47
N MET A 48 5.48 48.47 42.29
CA MET A 48 5.45 48.85 43.73
C MET A 48 4.60 47.88 44.57
N ASN A 49 5.31 47.30 45.55
CA ASN A 49 4.96 47.00 46.94
C ASN A 49 3.81 46.05 47.35
N LYS A 50 4.29 44.89 47.84
CA LYS A 50 3.85 44.23 49.08
C LYS A 50 3.58 45.23 50.22
N ARG A 51 2.41 45.12 50.86
CA ARG A 51 2.25 44.78 52.30
C ARG A 51 0.77 44.70 52.69
N ASP A 52 0.46 43.60 53.38
CA ASP A 52 -0.43 43.41 54.53
C ASP A 52 -1.90 43.85 54.47
N LEU A 53 -2.82 42.87 54.60
CA LEU A 53 -3.66 42.67 55.81
C LEU A 53 -4.78 41.62 55.62
N LYS A 54 -4.62 40.51 56.35
CA LYS A 54 -5.59 39.69 57.13
C LYS A 54 -7.03 39.42 56.64
N SER A 55 -7.29 38.11 56.52
CA SER A 55 -8.38 37.30 57.13
C SER A 55 -9.84 37.69 56.92
N ALA A 56 -10.60 36.82 56.24
CA ALA A 56 -11.89 36.33 56.71
C ALA A 56 -12.26 35.02 56.01
N ASP A 57 -12.73 34.06 56.80
CA ASP A 57 -13.34 32.80 56.38
C ASP A 57 -14.44 32.99 55.33
N ASN A 58 -14.46 32.16 54.30
CA ASN A 58 -15.70 31.83 53.61
C ASN A 58 -15.72 30.34 53.24
N LYS A 59 -16.63 29.62 53.89
CA LYS A 59 -17.05 28.26 53.54
C LYS A 59 -17.90 28.30 52.28
N ASP A 60 -17.91 27.15 51.59
CA ASP A 60 -18.88 26.75 50.58
C ASP A 60 -18.80 27.46 49.22
N GLN A 61 -17.94 26.93 48.37
CA GLN A 61 -18.29 26.50 47.01
C GLN A 61 -17.10 25.71 46.43
N ILE A 62 -17.12 24.39 46.59
CA ILE A 62 -16.39 23.50 45.69
C ILE A 62 -17.23 23.50 44.41
N GLU A 63 -16.99 24.51 43.58
CA GLU A 63 -17.37 24.51 42.19
C GLU A 63 -16.65 23.32 41.56
N SER A 64 -17.38 22.22 41.37
CA SER A 64 -16.91 21.08 40.60
C SER A 64 -16.68 21.58 39.17
N SER A 65 -15.47 22.05 38.89
CA SER A 65 -15.00 22.27 37.53
C SER A 65 -15.33 21.00 36.74
N PRO A 66 -16.14 21.06 35.66
CA PRO A 66 -16.31 19.91 34.79
C PRO A 66 -14.91 19.60 34.26
N THR A 67 -14.36 18.45 34.65
CA THR A 67 -13.07 18.00 34.14
C THR A 67 -13.23 17.82 32.63
N PRO A 68 -12.62 18.67 31.78
CA PRO A 68 -12.86 18.64 30.33
C PRO A 68 -12.45 17.30 29.70
N ASP A 69 -11.57 16.54 30.37
CA ASP A 69 -11.08 15.25 29.88
C ASP A 69 -12.14 14.15 29.75
N ARG A 70 -13.18 14.14 30.59
CA ARG A 70 -14.19 13.05 30.53
C ARG A 70 -15.17 13.23 29.39
N ASP A 71 -15.56 14.46 29.11
CA ASP A 71 -16.49 14.78 28.03
C ASP A 71 -15.83 14.53 26.67
N ASN A 72 -14.55 14.93 26.51
CA ASN A 72 -13.76 14.67 25.30
C ASN A 72 -13.61 13.18 24.98
N VAL A 73 -13.47 12.32 25.99
CA VAL A 73 -13.35 10.86 25.79
C VAL A 73 -14.67 10.24 25.31
N LEU A 74 -15.80 10.70 25.87
CA LEU A 74 -17.12 10.24 25.43
C LEU A 74 -17.43 10.69 24.01
N GLU A 75 -17.09 11.94 23.68
CA GLU A 75 -17.25 12.51 22.33
C GLU A 75 -16.39 11.76 21.30
N PHE A 76 -15.10 11.58 21.56
CA PHE A 76 -14.22 10.84 20.66
C PHE A 76 -14.66 9.38 20.47
N SER A 77 -15.17 8.73 21.52
CA SER A 77 -15.70 7.36 21.41
C SER A 77 -16.93 7.26 20.51
N ALA A 78 -17.79 8.29 20.51
CA ALA A 78 -18.94 8.39 19.62
C ALA A 78 -18.48 8.62 18.18
N THR A 79 -17.52 9.53 17.95
CA THR A 79 -16.87 9.76 16.65
C THR A 79 -16.28 8.48 16.08
N LEU A 80 -15.52 7.72 16.88
CA LEU A 80 -14.96 6.44 16.46
C LEU A 80 -16.03 5.38 16.14
N ARG A 81 -17.19 5.42 16.81
CA ARG A 81 -18.29 4.51 16.50
C ARG A 81 -18.92 4.85 15.15
N GLU A 82 -19.05 6.13 14.83
CA GLU A 82 -19.53 6.61 13.54
C GLU A 82 -18.57 6.22 12.41
N LEU A 83 -17.28 6.51 12.58
CA LEU A 83 -16.22 6.19 11.62
C LEU A 83 -16.03 4.68 11.35
N LYS A 84 -16.54 3.82 12.24
CA LYS A 84 -16.51 2.36 12.10
C LYS A 84 -17.72 1.77 11.38
N LYS A 85 -18.73 2.58 11.04
CA LYS A 85 -19.86 2.09 10.24
C LYS A 85 -19.36 1.60 8.89
N GLN A 86 -20.01 0.58 8.37
CA GLN A 86 -19.68 0.03 7.06
C GLN A 86 -19.93 1.09 5.98
N VAL A 87 -19.01 1.18 5.03
CA VAL A 87 -19.17 2.08 3.89
C VAL A 87 -20.30 1.57 3.01
N ASP A 88 -21.12 2.49 2.47
CA ASP A 88 -22.17 2.16 1.50
C ASP A 88 -21.54 1.39 0.32
N PRO A 89 -22.05 0.19 -0.02
CA PRO A 89 -21.56 -0.60 -1.14
C PRO A 89 -21.52 0.14 -2.48
N THR A 90 -22.36 1.16 -2.68
CA THR A 90 -22.38 1.97 -3.92
C THR A 90 -21.15 2.87 -4.08
N LEU A 91 -20.48 3.19 -2.98
CA LEU A 91 -19.25 3.98 -2.95
C LEU A 91 -17.99 3.12 -3.07
N VAL A 92 -18.14 1.81 -2.97
CA VAL A 92 -17.05 0.84 -3.13
C VAL A 92 -16.82 0.58 -4.61
N LYS A 93 -15.59 0.81 -5.06
CA LYS A 93 -15.15 0.52 -6.42
C LYS A 93 -14.30 -0.74 -6.46
N GLN A 94 -14.16 -1.31 -7.64
CA GLN A 94 -13.28 -2.46 -7.87
C GLN A 94 -12.19 -2.11 -8.87
N ARG A 95 -10.99 -2.64 -8.64
CA ARG A 95 -9.86 -2.56 -9.58
C ARG A 95 -9.15 -3.90 -9.67
N GLU A 96 -8.39 -4.08 -10.73
CA GLU A 96 -7.45 -5.20 -10.80
C GLU A 96 -6.43 -5.06 -9.66
N GLY A 97 -6.35 -6.10 -8.82
CA GLY A 97 -5.40 -6.20 -7.73
C GLY A 97 -4.18 -7.02 -8.15
N TRP A 98 -4.09 -8.23 -7.63
CA TRP A 98 -3.03 -9.18 -7.98
C TRP A 98 -3.52 -10.22 -8.97
N ARG A 99 -2.57 -10.90 -9.63
CA ARG A 99 -2.83 -12.11 -10.40
C ARG A 99 -2.50 -13.31 -9.55
N ASP A 100 -3.39 -14.30 -9.54
CA ASP A 100 -3.11 -15.58 -8.91
C ASP A 100 -2.07 -16.37 -9.73
N ARG A 101 -1.59 -17.48 -9.18
CA ARG A 101 -0.63 -18.37 -9.84
C ARG A 101 -1.19 -18.98 -11.14
N ASN A 102 -2.50 -19.07 -11.26
CA ASN A 102 -3.20 -19.61 -12.43
C ASN A 102 -3.41 -18.55 -13.53
N GLY A 103 -2.96 -17.30 -13.30
CA GLY A 103 -3.08 -16.19 -14.23
C GLY A 103 -4.41 -15.43 -14.16
N ASN A 104 -5.32 -15.79 -13.25
CA ASN A 104 -6.58 -15.08 -13.05
C ASN A 104 -6.34 -13.76 -12.32
N VAL A 105 -6.99 -12.70 -12.79
CA VAL A 105 -6.94 -11.38 -12.15
C VAL A 105 -7.92 -11.35 -10.99
N ARG A 106 -7.43 -11.08 -9.78
CA ARG A 106 -8.28 -10.82 -8.62
C ARG A 106 -8.69 -9.36 -8.58
N MET A 107 -9.98 -9.13 -8.38
CA MET A 107 -10.52 -7.80 -8.21
C MET A 107 -10.41 -7.40 -6.74
N VAL A 108 -9.91 -6.20 -6.47
CA VAL A 108 -9.77 -5.63 -5.13
C VAL A 108 -10.76 -4.48 -4.98
N GLU A 109 -11.55 -4.56 -3.92
CA GLU A 109 -12.47 -3.51 -3.50
C GLU A 109 -11.69 -2.35 -2.87
N TYR A 110 -12.05 -1.12 -3.22
CA TYR A 110 -11.44 0.07 -2.66
C TYR A 110 -12.42 1.23 -2.60
N VAL A 111 -12.15 2.18 -1.71
CA VAL A 111 -12.84 3.47 -1.65
C VAL A 111 -11.94 4.57 -2.23
N GLU A 112 -12.54 5.53 -2.90
CA GLU A 112 -11.86 6.73 -3.39
C GLU A 112 -11.44 7.66 -2.25
N TRP A 113 -10.41 8.47 -2.47
CA TRP A 113 -9.90 9.36 -1.44
C TRP A 113 -10.92 10.43 -1.03
N HIS A 114 -11.71 10.94 -1.99
CA HIS A 114 -12.71 11.98 -1.73
C HIS A 114 -13.82 11.44 -0.83
N THR A 115 -14.28 10.20 -1.04
CA THR A 115 -15.28 9.58 -0.18
C THR A 115 -14.77 9.42 1.26
N VAL A 116 -13.48 9.13 1.45
CA VAL A 116 -12.89 9.10 2.79
C VAL A 116 -12.88 10.49 3.43
N ALA A 117 -12.62 11.54 2.65
CA ALA A 117 -12.71 12.92 3.13
C ALA A 117 -14.16 13.30 3.48
N ASP A 118 -15.13 12.95 2.64
CA ASP A 118 -16.56 13.22 2.89
C ASP A 118 -17.03 12.56 4.19
N ILE A 119 -16.63 11.31 4.44
CA ILE A 119 -16.94 10.59 5.69
C ILE A 119 -16.30 11.28 6.90
N LEU A 120 -15.06 11.77 6.76
CA LEU A 120 -14.38 12.52 7.82
C LEU A 120 -15.06 13.86 8.10
N ASP A 121 -15.48 14.58 7.07
CA ASP A 121 -16.19 15.86 7.19
C ASP A 121 -17.55 15.69 7.89
N GLU A 122 -18.27 14.59 7.62
CA GLU A 122 -19.55 14.30 8.25
C GLU A 122 -19.40 13.82 9.70
N ALA A 123 -18.51 12.86 9.94
CA ALA A 123 -18.40 12.19 11.24
C ALA A 123 -17.48 12.92 12.23
N ALA A 124 -16.49 13.67 11.74
CA ALA A 124 -15.46 14.32 12.54
C ALA A 124 -15.06 15.70 11.95
N PRO A 125 -15.95 16.72 11.97
CA PRO A 125 -15.73 17.99 11.27
C PRO A 125 -14.46 18.77 11.66
N ASN A 126 -13.87 18.45 12.81
CA ASN A 126 -12.64 19.05 13.32
C ASN A 126 -11.38 18.25 12.96
N TRP A 127 -11.48 17.27 12.06
CA TRP A 127 -10.33 16.51 11.61
C TRP A 127 -9.30 17.40 10.90
N ALA A 128 -8.03 17.03 11.01
CA ALA A 128 -6.94 17.73 10.36
C ALA A 128 -6.07 16.76 9.55
N HIS A 129 -5.68 17.21 8.35
CA HIS A 129 -4.75 16.53 7.46
C HIS A 129 -3.38 17.20 7.50
N THR A 130 -2.30 16.44 7.63
CA THR A 130 -0.93 16.97 7.56
C THR A 130 -0.01 15.99 6.85
N VAL A 131 0.64 16.43 5.78
CA VAL A 131 1.74 15.68 5.16
C VAL A 131 2.99 15.86 6.03
N LYS A 132 3.48 14.76 6.60
CA LYS A 132 4.63 14.75 7.51
C LYS A 132 5.96 14.64 6.76
N ASP A 133 5.96 13.87 5.69
CA ASP A 133 7.20 13.48 5.02
C ASP A 133 6.92 12.99 3.60
N ILE A 134 7.81 13.35 2.68
CA ILE A 134 7.78 12.92 1.27
C ILE A 134 9.21 12.47 0.93
N ARG A 135 9.36 11.20 0.57
CA ARG A 135 10.67 10.63 0.23
C ARG A 135 10.58 9.79 -1.02
N GLN A 136 11.60 9.92 -1.87
CA GLN A 136 11.82 8.99 -2.98
C GLN A 136 12.70 7.83 -2.51
N ILE A 137 12.26 6.60 -2.77
CA ILE A 137 13.00 5.36 -2.51
C ILE A 137 13.02 4.57 -3.83
N GLY A 138 14.15 4.67 -4.55
CA GLY A 138 14.26 4.11 -5.90
C GLY A 138 13.24 4.73 -6.86
N ASP A 139 12.44 3.88 -7.50
CA ASP A 139 11.38 4.29 -8.43
C ASP A 139 10.03 4.57 -7.75
N LEU A 140 9.98 4.57 -6.40
CA LEU A 140 8.78 4.84 -5.62
C LEU A 140 8.88 6.17 -4.87
N MET A 141 7.80 6.93 -4.89
CA MET A 141 7.53 8.03 -3.96
C MET A 141 6.73 7.50 -2.80
N THR A 142 7.22 7.75 -1.60
CA THR A 142 6.58 7.41 -0.34
C THR A 142 6.16 8.71 0.34
N VAL A 143 4.89 8.78 0.72
CA VAL A 143 4.31 9.94 1.42
C VAL A 143 3.77 9.46 2.76
N THR A 144 4.12 10.16 3.83
CA THR A 144 3.58 9.93 5.17
C THR A 144 2.59 11.05 5.50
N VAL A 145 1.36 10.68 5.81
CA VAL A 145 0.28 11.58 6.20
C VAL A 145 -0.15 11.29 7.64
N ALA A 146 -0.45 12.34 8.39
CA ALA A 146 -1.07 12.27 9.70
C ALA A 146 -2.51 12.82 9.62
N ILE A 147 -3.47 12.04 10.14
CA ILE A 147 -4.84 12.51 10.42
C ILE A 147 -4.96 12.71 11.92
N THR A 148 -5.47 13.87 12.35
CA THR A 148 -5.75 14.17 13.76
C THR A 148 -7.23 14.44 13.96
N ILE A 149 -7.86 13.78 14.93
CA ILE A 149 -9.27 13.95 15.32
C ILE A 149 -9.31 14.05 16.84
N ASP A 150 -9.92 15.11 17.40
CA ASP A 150 -10.04 15.31 18.86
C ASP A 150 -8.72 15.12 19.63
N GLY A 151 -7.60 15.56 19.06
CA GLY A 151 -6.26 15.43 19.66
C GLY A 151 -5.59 14.06 19.50
N VAL A 152 -6.26 13.07 18.88
CA VAL A 152 -5.67 11.77 18.55
C VAL A 152 -5.14 11.78 17.13
N THR A 153 -3.83 11.57 16.97
CA THR A 153 -3.18 11.50 15.65
C THR A 153 -2.87 10.07 15.25
N ARG A 154 -3.18 9.70 14.00
CA ARG A 154 -2.75 8.43 13.39
C ARG A 154 -2.16 8.68 12.02
N GLU A 155 -1.05 8.00 11.76
CA GLU A 155 -0.28 8.18 10.54
C GLU A 155 -0.54 7.07 9.54
N GLY A 156 -0.45 7.37 8.25
CA GLY A 156 -0.53 6.43 7.14
C GLY A 156 0.61 6.69 6.17
N ILE A 157 1.11 5.62 5.55
CA ILE A 157 2.19 5.69 4.55
C ILE A 157 1.61 5.21 3.24
N GLY A 158 1.67 6.03 2.21
CA GLY A 158 1.24 5.68 0.86
C GLY A 158 2.37 5.74 -0.14
N THR A 159 2.20 5.01 -1.23
CA THR A 159 3.24 4.85 -2.26
C THR A 159 2.72 5.10 -3.66
N GLY A 160 3.55 5.65 -4.53
CA GLY A 160 3.25 5.84 -5.95
C GLY A 160 4.51 5.93 -6.80
N PRO A 161 4.40 5.91 -8.15
CA PRO A 161 5.56 5.98 -9.04
C PRO A 161 6.32 7.31 -8.92
N ALA A 162 7.65 7.27 -8.82
CA ALA A 162 8.43 8.49 -8.58
C ALA A 162 8.56 9.41 -9.80
N GLN A 163 8.43 8.87 -11.00
CA GLN A 163 8.72 9.59 -12.24
C GLN A 163 7.58 10.50 -12.71
N SER A 164 6.53 10.69 -11.90
CA SER A 164 5.37 11.50 -12.29
C SER A 164 4.73 12.21 -11.10
N GLU A 165 4.21 13.40 -11.34
CA GLU A 165 3.34 14.14 -10.38
C GLU A 165 2.13 13.28 -9.97
N ILE A 166 1.59 12.51 -10.92
CA ILE A 166 0.49 11.56 -10.67
C ILE A 166 0.85 10.57 -9.56
N GLY A 167 2.11 10.12 -9.51
CA GLY A 167 2.55 9.19 -8.48
C GLY A 167 2.69 9.82 -7.10
N ILE A 168 3.08 11.09 -7.00
CA ILE A 168 3.09 11.83 -5.73
C ILE A 168 1.64 11.97 -5.21
N LYS A 169 0.71 12.41 -6.06
CA LYS A 169 -0.72 12.52 -5.71
C LYS A 169 -1.29 11.17 -5.27
N LYS A 170 -0.98 10.10 -6.00
CA LYS A 170 -1.39 8.74 -5.65
C LYS A 170 -0.84 8.30 -4.29
N ALA A 171 0.42 8.60 -4.00
CA ALA A 171 1.04 8.28 -2.73
C ALA A 171 0.36 9.01 -1.57
N GLU A 172 0.07 10.30 -1.72
CA GLU A 172 -0.66 11.07 -0.71
C GLU A 172 -2.09 10.55 -0.48
N HIS A 173 -2.84 10.29 -1.56
CA HIS A 173 -4.18 9.72 -1.46
C HIS A 173 -4.17 8.34 -0.77
N ASP A 174 -3.19 7.49 -1.08
CA ASP A 174 -3.03 6.20 -0.41
C ASP A 174 -2.67 6.36 1.07
N ALA A 175 -1.80 7.31 1.40
CA ALA A 175 -1.40 7.63 2.78
C ALA A 175 -2.59 8.10 3.61
N LEU A 176 -3.42 9.01 3.06
CA LEU A 176 -4.66 9.49 3.68
C LEU A 176 -5.58 8.32 4.01
N LYS A 177 -5.88 7.46 3.03
CA LYS A 177 -6.77 6.31 3.23
C LYS A 177 -6.22 5.35 4.28
N ARG A 178 -4.91 5.10 4.29
CA ARG A 178 -4.27 4.22 5.29
C ARG A 178 -4.28 4.82 6.69
N ALA A 179 -4.18 6.14 6.83
CA ALA A 179 -4.35 6.81 8.12
C ALA A 179 -5.80 6.70 8.61
N ALA A 180 -6.77 6.92 7.71
CA ALA A 180 -8.21 6.87 8.00
C ALA A 180 -8.68 5.47 8.43
N VAL A 181 -8.18 4.41 7.79
CA VAL A 181 -8.47 3.00 8.15
C VAL A 181 -8.09 2.68 9.59
N LYS A 182 -7.06 3.35 10.12
CA LYS A 182 -6.70 3.16 11.52
C LYS A 182 -7.81 3.65 12.45
N PHE A 183 -8.50 4.76 12.13
CA PHE A 183 -9.68 5.25 12.85
C PHE A 183 -10.92 4.36 12.71
N GLY A 184 -11.04 3.62 11.60
CA GLY A 184 -12.11 2.63 11.41
C GLY A 184 -12.77 2.68 10.04
N ILE A 185 -12.50 3.74 9.27
CA ILE A 185 -13.13 3.97 7.96
C ILE A 185 -12.74 2.86 6.99
N ALA A 186 -13.73 2.25 6.35
CA ALA A 186 -13.55 1.20 5.33
C ALA A 186 -12.67 0.02 5.79
N ARG A 187 -12.55 -0.22 7.10
CA ARG A 187 -11.69 -1.26 7.66
C ARG A 187 -12.13 -2.67 7.24
N GLU A 188 -13.42 -2.85 6.99
CA GLU A 188 -14.01 -4.08 6.47
C GLU A 188 -13.45 -4.51 5.12
N LEU A 189 -13.06 -3.57 4.25
CA LEU A 189 -12.49 -3.89 2.94
C LEU A 189 -11.12 -4.55 3.08
N TYR A 190 -10.29 -4.05 4.00
CA TYR A 190 -8.98 -4.64 4.31
C TYR A 190 -9.12 -6.02 4.95
N LYS A 191 -10.15 -6.22 5.79
CA LYS A 191 -10.41 -7.53 6.40
C LYS A 191 -10.82 -8.55 5.34
N LYS A 192 -11.78 -8.21 4.47
CA LYS A 192 -12.19 -9.09 3.36
C LYS A 192 -11.02 -9.44 2.44
N GLU A 193 -10.17 -8.47 2.12
CA GLU A 193 -8.97 -8.69 1.31
C GLU A 193 -7.98 -9.63 2.01
N SER A 194 -7.70 -9.43 3.30
CA SER A 194 -6.81 -10.28 4.08
C SER A 194 -7.35 -11.71 4.18
N ASP A 195 -8.64 -11.87 4.50
CA ASP A 195 -9.31 -13.17 4.58
C ASP A 195 -9.28 -13.89 3.22
N ALA A 196 -9.41 -13.16 2.10
CA ALA A 196 -9.32 -13.75 0.76
C ALA A 196 -7.91 -14.28 0.46
N ILE A 197 -6.87 -13.52 0.82
CA ILE A 197 -5.46 -13.92 0.64
C ILE A 197 -5.10 -15.12 1.55
N GLU A 198 -5.52 -15.09 2.82
CA GLU A 198 -5.30 -16.19 3.76
C GLU A 198 -6.02 -17.47 3.32
N ASN A 199 -7.27 -17.36 2.85
CA ASN A 199 -8.00 -18.51 2.32
C ASN A 199 -7.35 -19.08 1.07
N GLU A 200 -6.81 -18.27 0.15
CA GLU A 200 -6.01 -18.79 -0.97
C GLU A 200 -4.77 -19.52 -0.48
N THR A 201 -4.04 -18.92 0.47
CA THR A 201 -2.85 -19.52 1.08
C THR A 201 -3.18 -20.83 1.83
N ALA A 202 -4.36 -20.91 2.44
CA ALA A 202 -4.86 -22.11 3.13
C ALA A 202 -5.37 -23.18 2.16
N VAL A 203 -6.01 -22.80 1.06
CA VAL A 203 -6.43 -23.71 -0.02
C VAL A 203 -5.20 -24.30 -0.73
N THR A 204 -4.11 -23.54 -0.88
CA THR A 204 -2.82 -24.09 -1.36
C THR A 204 -2.13 -25.02 -0.35
N ASN A 205 -2.40 -24.86 0.95
CA ASN A 205 -1.82 -25.72 1.99
C ASN A 205 -2.61 -27.03 2.23
N ASN A 206 -3.80 -27.17 1.66
CA ASN A 206 -4.57 -28.42 1.72
C ASN A 206 -4.20 -29.34 0.54
N GLY A 207 -3.01 -29.94 0.63
CA GLY A 207 -2.76 -31.26 0.06
C GLY A 207 -2.18 -31.35 -1.36
N VAL A 208 -1.66 -30.28 -1.93
CA VAL A 208 -0.79 -30.36 -3.12
C VAL A 208 0.56 -29.77 -2.74
N GLN A 209 1.62 -30.59 -2.75
CA GLN A 209 2.96 -30.14 -2.40
C GLN A 209 3.39 -28.99 -3.33
N ASP A 210 3.61 -27.81 -2.77
CA ASP A 210 3.73 -26.60 -3.56
C ASP A 210 5.17 -26.36 -4.01
N PHE A 211 5.40 -26.47 -5.31
CA PHE A 211 6.72 -26.25 -5.91
C PHE A 211 6.99 -24.75 -6.15
N PRO A 212 8.25 -24.29 -6.04
CA PRO A 212 8.59 -22.88 -6.27
C PRO A 212 8.17 -22.37 -7.66
N THR A 213 7.71 -21.11 -7.73
CA THR A 213 7.26 -20.44 -8.98
C THR A 213 8.36 -20.33 -10.03
N ASP A 214 9.61 -20.22 -9.59
CA ASP A 214 10.82 -20.19 -10.43
C ASP A 214 11.69 -21.42 -10.09
N PRO A 215 11.43 -22.58 -10.70
CA PRO A 215 12.16 -23.80 -10.36
C PRO A 215 13.59 -23.81 -10.92
N ILE A 216 13.87 -23.02 -11.96
CA ILE A 216 15.15 -22.97 -12.67
C ILE A 216 16.12 -22.01 -11.97
N ALA A 217 17.35 -22.46 -11.76
CA ALA A 217 18.40 -21.63 -11.18
C ALA A 217 18.81 -20.47 -12.11
N ARG A 218 18.86 -19.24 -11.59
CA ARG A 218 19.28 -18.06 -12.39
C ARG A 218 20.79 -17.83 -12.36
N SER A 219 21.50 -18.54 -11.49
CA SER A 219 22.96 -18.44 -11.34
C SER A 219 23.57 -19.75 -10.87
N LEU A 220 24.88 -19.93 -11.12
CA LEU A 220 25.64 -21.10 -10.63
C LEU A 220 25.60 -21.24 -9.09
N GLY A 221 25.50 -20.13 -8.37
CA GLY A 221 25.39 -20.12 -6.90
C GLY A 221 24.04 -20.65 -6.40
N GLU A 222 23.01 -20.64 -7.25
CA GLU A 222 21.66 -21.10 -6.95
C GLU A 222 21.38 -22.50 -7.49
N LEU A 223 22.21 -23.00 -8.40
CA LEU A 223 22.09 -24.32 -9.01
C LEU A 223 22.07 -25.45 -7.98
N VAL A 224 21.27 -26.47 -8.27
CA VAL A 224 21.16 -27.68 -7.47
C VAL A 224 22.54 -28.25 -7.14
N THR A 225 22.71 -28.66 -5.88
CA THR A 225 23.97 -29.24 -5.44
C THR A 225 24.08 -30.71 -5.83
N ALA A 226 25.31 -31.21 -6.03
CA ALA A 226 25.56 -32.63 -6.27
C ALA A 226 24.96 -33.54 -5.17
N LYS A 227 24.93 -33.05 -3.92
CA LYS A 227 24.29 -33.75 -2.80
C LYS A 227 22.77 -33.87 -3.00
N GLN A 228 22.11 -32.80 -3.43
CA GLN A 228 20.67 -32.80 -3.70
C GLN A 228 20.32 -33.68 -4.90
N LEU A 229 21.07 -33.61 -6.00
CA LEU A 229 20.91 -34.53 -7.13
C LEU A 229 21.09 -35.99 -6.71
N GLY A 230 22.07 -36.28 -5.86
CA GLY A 230 22.27 -37.60 -5.29
C GLY A 230 21.07 -38.08 -4.48
N MET A 231 20.47 -37.21 -3.65
CA MET A 231 19.26 -37.53 -2.88
C MET A 231 18.04 -37.75 -3.79
N ILE A 232 17.81 -36.88 -4.77
CA ILE A 232 16.72 -36.99 -5.75
C ILE A 232 16.79 -38.35 -6.45
N ARG A 233 17.95 -38.71 -7.02
CA ARG A 233 18.15 -39.98 -7.73
C ARG A 233 18.00 -41.20 -6.82
N ALA A 234 18.44 -41.11 -5.57
CA ALA A 234 18.29 -42.21 -4.60
C ALA A 234 16.82 -42.46 -4.26
N ILE A 235 16.07 -41.40 -3.94
CA ILE A 235 14.65 -41.51 -3.57
C ILE A 235 13.80 -41.93 -4.78
N ALA A 236 14.07 -41.38 -5.96
CA ALA A 236 13.37 -41.75 -7.19
C ALA A 236 13.60 -43.22 -7.55
N ARG A 237 14.84 -43.73 -7.40
CA ARG A 237 15.14 -45.17 -7.59
C ARG A 237 14.38 -46.05 -6.60
N GLU A 238 14.27 -45.64 -5.34
CA GLU A 238 13.51 -46.39 -4.34
C GLU A 238 12.00 -46.37 -4.60
N ALA A 239 11.47 -45.29 -5.20
CA ALA A 239 10.08 -45.16 -5.60
C ALA A 239 9.78 -45.75 -6.99
N ASN A 240 10.80 -46.24 -7.71
CA ASN A 240 10.72 -46.72 -9.10
C ASN A 240 10.14 -45.68 -10.08
N ILE A 241 10.59 -44.42 -9.94
CA ILE A 241 10.18 -43.27 -10.76
C ILE A 241 11.42 -42.70 -11.47
N ASP A 242 11.26 -42.21 -12.70
CA ASP A 242 12.30 -41.43 -13.37
C ASP A 242 12.31 -39.98 -12.81
N PRO A 243 13.40 -39.54 -12.15
CA PRO A 243 13.46 -38.23 -11.52
C PRO A 243 13.36 -37.08 -12.53
N ASP A 244 13.84 -37.23 -13.76
CA ASP A 244 13.75 -36.18 -14.78
C ASP A 244 12.35 -36.09 -15.37
N GLU A 245 11.68 -37.22 -15.57
CA GLU A 245 10.28 -37.26 -16.01
C GLU A 245 9.37 -36.62 -14.95
N GLU A 246 9.55 -36.98 -13.68
CA GLU A 246 8.76 -36.43 -12.57
C GLU A 246 9.05 -34.94 -12.36
N CYS A 247 10.31 -34.53 -12.44
CA CYS A 247 10.70 -33.12 -12.38
C CYS A 247 10.07 -32.32 -13.53
N ASN A 248 10.04 -32.87 -14.74
CA ASN A 248 9.41 -32.24 -15.89
C ASN A 248 7.88 -32.19 -15.76
N ASN A 249 7.25 -33.25 -15.24
CA ASN A 249 5.81 -33.28 -15.00
C ASN A 249 5.37 -32.21 -14.02
N VAL A 250 6.16 -31.99 -12.97
CA VAL A 250 5.74 -31.14 -11.85
C VAL A 250 6.28 -29.71 -11.93
N MET A 251 7.50 -29.52 -12.43
CA MET A 251 8.18 -28.23 -12.51
C MET A 251 8.58 -27.80 -13.93
N ARG A 252 8.30 -28.62 -14.96
CA ARG A 252 8.58 -28.32 -16.38
C ARG A 252 10.05 -27.97 -16.67
N CYS A 253 10.98 -28.59 -15.95
CA CYS A 253 12.42 -28.44 -16.14
C CYS A 253 13.16 -29.75 -15.84
N SER A 254 14.42 -29.83 -16.25
CA SER A 254 15.29 -30.97 -15.92
C SER A 254 15.83 -30.86 -14.50
N THR A 255 16.15 -32.00 -13.88
CA THR A 255 16.72 -32.03 -12.53
C THR A 255 18.04 -31.27 -12.41
N ASP A 256 18.81 -31.17 -13.50
CA ASP A 256 20.10 -30.49 -13.54
C ASP A 256 19.97 -28.95 -13.61
N GLU A 257 18.79 -28.42 -13.94
CA GLU A 257 18.52 -26.98 -14.06
C GLU A 257 17.90 -26.39 -12.78
N LEU A 258 17.59 -27.24 -11.80
CA LEU A 258 16.88 -26.85 -10.60
C LEU A 258 17.66 -25.83 -9.76
N SER A 259 16.94 -24.89 -9.17
CA SER A 259 17.43 -24.13 -8.03
C SER A 259 17.53 -25.05 -6.80
N LYS A 260 18.43 -24.72 -5.86
CA LYS A 260 18.55 -25.43 -4.57
C LYS A 260 17.22 -25.52 -3.84
N ARG A 261 16.38 -24.50 -3.94
CA ARG A 261 15.06 -24.46 -3.31
C ARG A 261 14.10 -25.44 -3.99
N ALA A 262 14.04 -25.42 -5.32
CA ALA A 262 13.21 -26.34 -6.09
C ALA A 262 13.65 -27.80 -5.93
N ALA A 263 14.95 -28.05 -5.85
CA ALA A 263 15.49 -29.37 -5.56
C ALA A 263 15.06 -29.90 -4.17
N SER A 264 15.02 -29.05 -3.14
CA SER A 264 14.52 -29.45 -1.83
C SER A 264 13.02 -29.78 -1.87
N SER A 265 12.21 -28.98 -2.57
CA SER A 265 10.78 -29.26 -2.76
C SER A 265 10.55 -30.58 -3.53
N LEU A 266 11.36 -30.88 -4.54
CA LEU A 266 11.28 -32.16 -5.26
C LEU A 266 11.66 -33.36 -4.39
N ILE A 267 12.65 -33.21 -3.51
CA ILE A 267 13.02 -34.26 -2.55
C ILE A 267 11.85 -34.57 -1.62
N GLU A 268 11.19 -33.54 -1.08
CA GLU A 268 10.02 -33.70 -0.20
C GLU A 268 8.85 -34.38 -0.93
N HIS A 269 8.64 -34.02 -2.20
CA HIS A 269 7.61 -34.64 -3.05
C HIS A 269 7.87 -36.11 -3.30
N LEU A 270 9.08 -36.46 -3.72
CA LEU A 270 9.48 -37.85 -3.95
C LEU A 270 9.39 -38.68 -2.65
N GLN A 271 9.71 -38.09 -1.50
CA GLN A 271 9.52 -38.76 -0.20
C GLN A 271 8.05 -38.96 0.15
N SER A 272 7.18 -38.01 -0.21
CA SER A 272 5.74 -38.12 -0.01
C SER A 272 5.11 -39.20 -0.89
N ILE A 273 5.59 -39.38 -2.12
CA ILE A 273 5.16 -40.46 -3.02
C ILE A 273 5.64 -41.83 -2.53
N LYS A 274 6.78 -41.88 -1.84
CA LYS A 274 7.29 -43.11 -1.21
C LYS A 274 6.44 -43.56 -0.02
N LEU A 275 5.89 -42.63 0.76
CA LEU A 275 5.13 -42.91 2.00
C LEU A 275 3.81 -43.71 1.83
N PRO A 276 3.01 -43.60 0.75
CA PRO A 276 1.79 -44.41 0.59
C PRO A 276 2.05 -45.91 0.36
N LEU A 277 3.26 -46.34 -0.03
CA LEU A 277 3.55 -47.75 -0.33
C LEU A 277 4.00 -48.59 0.88
N ARG A 278 4.09 -48.02 2.09
CA ARG A 278 4.49 -48.74 3.32
C ARG A 278 3.36 -49.14 4.27
N ARG A 279 2.10 -48.98 3.88
CA ARG A 279 0.93 -49.43 4.67
C ARG A 279 0.20 -50.61 4.03
N VAL A 280 0.88 -51.72 3.77
CA VAL A 280 0.24 -53.05 3.76
C VAL A 280 1.28 -54.08 4.22
N SER A 281 0.80 -54.99 5.06
CA SER A 281 1.42 -56.12 5.77
C SER A 281 2.29 -55.79 6.98
#